data_AF-A0A0N0N052-F1
#
_entry.id   AF-A0A0N0N052-F1
#
_cell.length_a   1.000
_cell.length_b   1.000
_cell.length_c   1.000
_cell.angle_alpha   90.00
_cell.angle_beta   90.00
_cell.angle_gamma   90.00
#
_symmetry.space_group_name_H-M   'P 1'
#
loop_
_entity.id
_entity.type
_entity.pdbx_description
1 polymer ?
#
loop_
_entity_poly.entity_id
_entity_poly.type
_entity_poly.pdbx_seq_one_letter_code
_entity_poly.pdbx_strand_id
1 'polypeptide(L)' 'LVSSNDLSRYTAGTSAVLPTLAGHDAGFMTNCPGAALASQLPGIRSRAAHLQGR' A
#
# COMPACT_ATOMS: atom_id res chain seq x y z
N LEU A 1 0.83 -8.10 12.34
CA LEU A 1 1.02 -6.68 12.70
C LEU A 1 -0.35 -6.10 13.04
N VAL A 2 -0.52 -5.51 14.22
CA VAL A 2 -1.70 -4.72 14.57
C VAL A 2 -1.35 -3.25 14.27
N SER A 3 -2.14 -2.59 13.43
CA SER A 3 -1.98 -1.16 13.17
C SER A 3 -2.44 -0.37 14.40
N SER A 4 -1.66 0.63 14.82
CA SER A 4 -2.00 1.55 15.92
C SER A 4 -2.80 2.78 15.45
N ASN A 5 -3.39 2.73 14.26
CA ASN A 5 -4.16 3.83 13.67
C ASN A 5 -5.41 3.30 12.95
N ASP A 6 -6.58 3.68 13.45
CA ASP A 6 -7.90 3.37 12.87
C ASP A 6 -8.39 4.47 11.90
N LEU A 7 -7.63 5.56 11.70
CA LEU A 7 -7.94 6.67 10.79
C LEU A 7 -7.58 6.32 9.35
N SER A 8 -8.30 5.33 8.82
CA SER A 8 -8.36 5.06 7.38
C SER A 8 -8.62 6.38 6.63
N ARG A 9 -7.95 6.57 5.49
CA ARG A 9 -8.22 7.66 4.54
C ARG A 9 -9.62 7.56 3.94
N TYR A 10 -10.20 6.36 3.97
CA TYR A 10 -11.52 6.07 3.42
C TYR A 10 -12.52 5.88 4.55
N THR A 11 -13.67 6.51 4.42
CA THR A 11 -14.81 6.33 5.32
C THR A 11 -15.26 4.86 5.32
N ALA A 12 -15.79 4.41 6.47
CA ALA A 12 -16.32 3.06 6.58
C ALA A 12 -17.37 2.79 5.47
N GLY A 13 -17.30 1.60 4.85
CA GLY A 13 -18.16 1.22 3.73
C GLY A 13 -17.71 1.75 2.35
N THR A 14 -16.62 2.53 2.28
CA THR A 14 -16.10 3.03 1.01
C THR A 14 -15.22 1.98 0.32
N SER A 15 -15.52 1.69 -0.94
CA SER A 15 -14.64 0.88 -1.79
C SER A 15 -13.49 1.74 -2.33
N ALA A 16 -12.26 1.28 -2.16
CA ALA A 16 -11.06 1.94 -2.68
C ALA A 16 -10.31 1.02 -3.63
N VAL A 17 -9.80 1.59 -4.72
CA VAL A 17 -8.90 0.88 -5.65
C VAL A 17 -7.48 1.22 -5.26
N LEU A 18 -6.72 0.19 -4.90
CA LEU A 18 -5.31 0.30 -4.54
C LEU A 18 -4.47 -0.56 -5.49
N PRO A 19 -3.19 -0.21 -5.71
CA PRO A 19 -2.26 -1.13 -6.35
C PRO A 19 -2.20 -2.46 -5.59
N THR A 20 -2.02 -3.56 -6.31
CA THR A 20 -1.94 -4.92 -5.72
C THR A 20 -0.86 -5.02 -4.62
N LEU A 21 0.23 -4.26 -4.75
CA LEU A 21 1.19 -4.02 -3.68
C LEU A 21 1.30 -2.50 -3.45
N ALA A 22 0.87 -2.09 -2.25
CA ALA A 22 0.83 -0.70 -1.81
C ALA A 22 1.47 -0.54 -0.43
N GLY A 23 1.95 0.67 -0.14
CA GLY A 23 2.39 1.06 1.19
C GLY A 23 1.20 1.30 2.13
N HIS A 24 1.46 1.36 3.43
CA HIS A 24 0.43 1.61 4.45
C HIS A 24 -0.16 3.03 4.31
N ASP A 25 0.65 3.98 3.86
CA ASP A 25 0.30 5.35 3.50
C ASP A 25 -0.79 5.47 2.43
N ALA A 26 -1.00 4.44 1.61
CA ALA A 26 -2.08 4.41 0.62
C ALA A 26 -3.48 4.25 1.25
N GLY A 27 -3.55 3.63 2.43
CA GLY A 27 -4.79 3.39 3.17
C GLY A 27 -4.99 4.30 4.36
N PHE A 28 -3.92 4.80 4.97
CA PHE A 28 -3.96 5.49 6.26
C PHE A 28 -3.12 6.77 6.26
N MET A 29 -3.44 7.69 7.17
CA MET A 29 -2.62 8.89 7.40
C MET A 29 -1.36 8.53 8.19
N THR A 30 -0.36 7.98 7.50
CA THR A 30 0.93 7.56 8.06
C THR A 30 2.05 7.79 7.06
N ASN A 31 3.29 7.85 7.56
CA ASN A 31 4.50 7.85 6.74
C ASN A 31 5.07 6.45 6.52
N CYS A 32 4.52 5.40 7.15
CA CYS A 32 4.87 4.01 6.86
C CYS A 32 4.46 3.68 5.41
N PRO A 33 5.32 3.07 4.57
CA PRO A 33 6.54 2.31 4.91
C PRO A 33 7.85 3.11 4.91
N GLY A 34 7.78 4.44 4.85
CA GLY A 34 8.92 5.33 4.73
C GLY A 34 9.31 5.57 3.27
N ALA A 35 9.88 6.75 2.99
CA ALA A 35 10.17 7.19 1.62
C ALA A 35 11.10 6.22 0.87
N ALA A 36 12.10 5.65 1.55
CA ALA A 36 13.06 4.73 0.96
C ALA A 36 12.41 3.43 0.44
N LEU A 37 11.45 2.87 1.16
CA LEU A 37 10.73 1.67 0.70
C LEU A 37 9.62 2.05 -0.29
N ALA A 38 8.92 3.16 -0.06
CA ALA A 38 7.89 3.66 -0.98
C ALA A 38 8.43 3.88 -2.40
N SER A 39 9.65 4.39 -2.54
CA SER A 39 10.29 4.60 -3.85
C SER A 39 10.61 3.29 -4.59
N GLN A 40 10.72 2.16 -3.88
CA GLN A 40 10.99 0.83 -4.47
C GLN A 40 9.72 0.09 -4.90
N LEU A 41 8.54 0.51 -4.43
CA LEU A 41 7.28 -0.18 -4.70
C LEU A 41 6.94 -0.34 -6.20
N PRO A 42 7.26 0.61 -7.12
CA PRO A 42 7.07 0.37 -8.55
C PRO A 42 7.84 -0.85 -9.06
N GLY A 43 9.12 -0.98 -8.73
CA GLY A 43 9.94 -2.12 -9.15
C GLY A 43 9.48 -3.44 -8.52
N ILE A 44 9.09 -3.39 -7.23
CA ILE A 44 8.53 -4.56 -6.53
C ILE A 44 7.23 -5.02 -7.21
N ARG A 45 6.35 -4.10 -7.62
CA ARG A 45 5.11 -4.44 -8.36
C ARG A 45 5.41 -5.12 -9.69
N SER A 46 6.34 -4.59 -10.48
CA SER A 46 6.74 -5.20 -11.75
C SER A 46 7.31 -6.60 -11.54
N ARG A 47 8.16 -6.79 -10.52
CA ARG A 47 8.72 -8.11 -10.20
C ARG A 47 7.64 -9.09 -9.75
N ALA A 48 6.70 -8.63 -8.92
CA ALA A 48 5.58 -9.45 -8.46
C ALA A 48 4.66 -9.87 -9.62
N ALA A 49 4.34 -8.97 -10.56
CA ALA A 49 3.55 -9.28 -11.75
C ALA A 49 4.21 -10.37 -12.59
N HIS A 50 5.51 -10.23 -12.88
CA HIS A 50 6.29 -11.25 -13.59
C HIS A 50 6.24 -12.62 -12.87
N LEU A 51 6.40 -12.64 -11.54
CA LEU A 51 6.32 -13.88 -10.75
C LEU A 51 4.91 -14.47 -10.72
N GLN A 52 3.87 -13.66 -10.89
CA GLN A 52 2.48 -14.08 -11.01
C GLN A 52 2.11 -14.53 -12.43
N GLY A 53 3.05 -14.50 -13.39
CA GLY A 53 2.79 -14.86 -14.79
C GLY A 53 1.94 -13.83 -15.54
N ARG A 54 2.00 -12.56 -15.12
CA ARG A 54 1.27 -11.43 -15.71
C ARG A 54 2.22 -10.38 -16.26
#